data_AF-A0A832E6Z9-F1
#
_entry.id   AF-A0A832E6Z9-F1
#
_cell.length_a   1.000
_cell.length_b   1.000
_cell.length_c   1.000
_cell.angle_alpha   90.00
_cell.angle_beta   90.00
_cell.angle_gamma   90.00
#
_symmetry.space_group_name_H-M   'P 1'
#
loop_
_entity.id
_entity.type
_entity.pdbx_description
1 polymer ?
#
loop_
_entity_poly.entity_id
_entity_poly.type
_entity_poly.pdbx_seq_one_letter_code
_entity_poly.pdbx_strand_id
1 'polypeptide(L)'
;MPWKLSLLLRLKQVALLWLMGSIWEVGTYTQNGTGRLKRHRFTQPFAGKPALFLTLQTSHGGQAVTVRAKTVTANGFDSALYEQESLMDGYVGETVGYLAIYQPVEEGTAAINGQSVSYAVSQQHVNHQWIAVANGMVRTEEEQSRDRETVHTRETLSLLEIGQLLFAQDISLIGGDPIALRQKP
;
A
#
# COMPACT_ATOMS: atom_id res chain seq x y z
N MET A 1 -13.41 -14.38 34.02
CA MET A 1 -13.71 -15.00 32.72
C MET A 1 -13.04 -14.19 31.63
N PRO A 2 -11.90 -14.60 31.04
CA PRO A 2 -11.33 -13.87 29.91
C PRO A 2 -11.86 -14.46 28.61
N TRP A 3 -12.46 -13.61 27.78
CA TRP A 3 -12.97 -13.97 26.46
C TRP A 3 -11.79 -14.08 25.50
N LYS A 4 -11.55 -15.30 25.03
CA LYS A 4 -10.56 -15.59 23.98
C LYS A 4 -11.30 -15.51 22.64
N LEU A 5 -11.26 -14.36 21.97
CA LEU A 5 -11.75 -14.26 20.59
C LEU A 5 -10.59 -14.56 19.64
N SER A 6 -10.44 -15.84 19.31
CA SER A 6 -9.63 -16.30 18.17
C SER A 6 -10.61 -16.73 17.08
N LEU A 7 -10.77 -15.92 16.03
CA LEU A 7 -11.46 -16.36 14.82
C LEU A 7 -10.53 -16.17 13.62
N LEU A 8 -9.70 -17.18 13.36
CA LEU A 8 -9.05 -17.37 12.07
C LEU A 8 -10.09 -17.93 11.10
N LEU A 9 -10.70 -17.09 10.28
CA LEU A 9 -11.36 -17.56 9.06
C LEU A 9 -10.29 -17.61 7.95
N ARG A 10 -9.63 -18.76 7.76
CA ARG A 10 -8.78 -18.98 6.58
C ARG A 10 -9.68 -19.28 5.38
N LEU A 11 -10.13 -18.25 4.68
CA LEU A 11 -10.31 -18.38 3.24
C LEU A 11 -8.91 -18.32 2.64
N LYS A 12 -8.58 -19.22 1.70
CA LYS A 12 -7.20 -19.43 1.22
C LYS A 12 -6.50 -18.20 0.62
N GLN A 13 -7.17 -17.04 0.56
CA GLN A 13 -6.68 -15.79 0.01
C GLN A 13 -6.96 -14.54 0.85
N VAL A 14 -7.71 -14.61 1.97
CA VAL A 14 -8.03 -13.43 2.79
C VAL A 14 -8.09 -13.76 4.29
N ALA A 15 -7.55 -12.88 5.14
CA ALA A 15 -7.69 -12.91 6.60
C ALA A 15 -8.13 -11.54 7.15
N LEU A 16 -8.98 -11.55 8.20
CA LEU A 16 -9.45 -10.36 8.90
C LEU A 16 -8.96 -10.39 10.36
N LEU A 17 -8.34 -9.32 10.85
CA LEU A 17 -7.96 -9.18 12.27
C LEU A 17 -8.68 -7.99 12.92
N TRP A 18 -9.20 -8.24 14.11
CA TRP A 18 -9.78 -7.23 15.01
C TRP A 18 -8.78 -6.96 16.12
N LEU A 19 -7.95 -5.94 15.95
CA LEU A 19 -7.14 -5.38 17.05
C LEU A 19 -7.96 -4.26 17.68
N MET A 20 -7.79 -3.98 18.99
CA MET A 20 -8.64 -3.06 19.77
C MET A 20 -9.02 -1.78 19.00
N GLY A 21 -10.18 -1.78 18.32
CA GLY A 21 -10.71 -0.66 17.53
C GLY A 21 -10.41 -0.64 16.01
N SER A 22 -9.50 -1.46 15.47
CA SER A 22 -9.12 -1.46 14.04
C SER A 22 -9.50 -2.76 13.30
N ILE A 23 -9.68 -2.65 11.99
CA ILE A 23 -9.94 -3.77 11.08
C ILE A 23 -8.80 -3.87 10.08
N TRP A 24 -8.16 -5.04 10.04
CA TRP A 24 -7.08 -5.34 9.11
C TRP A 24 -7.55 -6.42 8.15
N GLU A 25 -7.62 -6.12 6.85
CA GLU A 25 -7.87 -7.10 5.79
C GLU A 25 -6.57 -7.34 5.02
N VAL A 26 -6.17 -8.60 4.89
CA VAL A 26 -4.98 -9.01 4.13
C VAL A 26 -5.40 -10.03 3.10
N GLY A 27 -4.91 -9.90 1.87
CA GLY A 27 -5.13 -10.91 0.86
C GLY A 27 -4.24 -10.81 -0.36
N THR A 28 -4.54 -11.61 -1.38
CA THR A 28 -3.82 -11.60 -2.65
C THR A 28 -4.76 -11.56 -3.86
N TYR A 29 -4.27 -11.04 -4.97
CA TYR A 29 -4.97 -11.05 -6.26
C TYR A 29 -3.97 -11.06 -7.42
N THR A 30 -4.43 -11.38 -8.62
CA THR A 30 -3.60 -11.35 -9.83
C THR A 30 -3.78 -10.03 -10.58
N GLN A 31 -2.66 -9.40 -10.95
CA GLN A 31 -2.62 -8.22 -11.80
C GLN A 31 -1.76 -8.50 -13.04
N ASN A 32 -2.15 -7.98 -14.19
CA ASN A 32 -1.36 -8.07 -15.42
C ASN A 32 -1.55 -6.81 -16.28
N GLY A 33 -0.74 -6.70 -17.33
CA GLY A 33 -0.63 -5.50 -18.14
C GLY A 33 0.11 -4.38 -17.38
N THR A 34 0.45 -3.32 -18.11
CA THR A 34 1.13 -2.14 -17.58
C THR A 34 0.21 -0.93 -17.68
N GLY A 35 0.22 -0.03 -16.68
CA GLY A 35 -0.62 1.17 -16.62
C GLY A 35 -2.15 0.93 -16.58
N ARG A 36 -2.59 -0.33 -16.64
CA ARG A 36 -4.01 -0.69 -16.73
C ARG A 36 -4.63 -0.86 -15.36
N LEU A 37 -5.33 0.17 -14.90
CA LEU A 37 -6.07 0.14 -13.64
C LEU A 37 -7.17 -0.92 -13.64
N LYS A 38 -7.16 -1.75 -12.59
CA LYS A 38 -8.21 -2.73 -12.31
C LYS A 38 -8.71 -2.58 -10.89
N ARG A 39 -10.03 -2.68 -10.73
CA ARG A 39 -10.70 -2.62 -9.44
C ARG A 39 -10.57 -3.93 -8.69
N HIS A 40 -10.06 -3.85 -7.47
CA HIS A 40 -10.16 -4.88 -6.44
C HIS A 40 -11.17 -4.46 -5.38
N ARG A 41 -12.03 -5.38 -4.94
CA ARG A 41 -13.03 -5.14 -3.89
C ARG A 41 -12.58 -5.83 -2.61
N PHE A 42 -12.75 -5.15 -1.50
CA PHE A 42 -12.62 -5.78 -0.19
C PHE A 42 -13.72 -6.81 0.01
N THR A 43 -13.47 -7.77 0.90
CA THR A 43 -14.40 -8.85 1.24
C THR A 43 -15.68 -8.28 1.83
N GLN A 44 -15.55 -7.22 2.63
CA GLN A 44 -16.65 -6.39 3.14
C GLN A 44 -16.24 -4.92 3.08
N PRO A 45 -17.21 -4.00 2.92
CA PRO A 45 -16.90 -2.58 2.98
C PRO A 45 -16.46 -2.18 4.39
N PHE A 46 -15.42 -1.36 4.49
CA PHE A 46 -15.02 -0.69 5.73
C PHE A 46 -16.00 0.44 6.09
N ALA A 47 -15.99 0.88 7.34
CA ALA A 47 -16.79 2.05 7.75
C ALA A 47 -16.23 3.38 7.21
N GLY A 48 -15.00 3.39 6.69
CA GLY A 48 -14.35 4.53 6.06
C GLY A 48 -13.21 4.09 5.14
N LYS A 49 -12.46 5.05 4.59
CA LYS A 49 -11.31 4.76 3.71
C LYS A 49 -10.17 4.11 4.52
N PRO A 50 -9.74 2.87 4.21
CA PRO A 50 -8.59 2.27 4.87
C PRO A 50 -7.26 2.86 4.33
N ALA A 51 -6.19 2.74 5.10
CA ALA A 51 -4.83 2.78 4.59
C ALA A 51 -4.56 1.49 3.79
N LEU A 52 -3.82 1.58 2.69
CA LEU A 52 -3.56 0.45 1.79
C LEU A 52 -2.06 0.32 1.52
N PHE A 53 -1.57 -0.91 1.53
CA PHE A 53 -0.19 -1.27 1.19
C PHE A 53 -0.20 -2.45 0.22
N LEU A 54 0.59 -2.37 -0.85
CA LEU A 54 0.68 -3.41 -1.87
C LEU A 54 2.11 -3.96 -1.95
N THR A 55 2.23 -5.24 -2.28
CA THR A 55 3.51 -5.91 -2.53
C THR A 55 3.39 -6.85 -3.72
N LEU A 56 4.32 -6.77 -4.66
CA LEU A 56 4.50 -7.82 -5.67
C LEU A 56 5.08 -9.06 -5.00
N GLN A 57 4.43 -10.22 -5.17
CA GLN A 57 4.80 -11.48 -4.49
C GLN A 57 5.33 -12.55 -5.45
N THR A 58 5.26 -12.31 -6.75
CA THR A 58 5.85 -13.17 -7.79
C THR A 58 6.66 -12.33 -8.78
N SER A 59 7.49 -13.02 -9.56
CA SER A 59 8.27 -12.45 -10.66
C SER A 59 8.23 -13.43 -11.83
N HIS A 60 7.15 -13.42 -12.58
CA HIS A 60 6.98 -14.22 -13.79
C HIS A 60 7.51 -13.52 -15.05
N GLY A 61 7.50 -12.19 -15.07
CA GLY A 61 8.05 -11.39 -16.18
C GLY A 61 9.56 -11.18 -16.10
N GLY A 62 10.14 -10.69 -17.19
CA GLY A 62 11.57 -10.40 -17.28
C GLY A 62 11.95 -8.96 -16.91
N GLN A 63 10.97 -8.05 -16.90
CA GLN A 63 11.15 -6.63 -16.64
C GLN A 63 10.81 -6.29 -15.19
N ALA A 64 11.49 -5.29 -14.63
CA ALA A 64 11.12 -4.78 -13.32
C ALA A 64 9.79 -4.02 -13.41
N VAL A 65 8.88 -4.29 -12.48
CA VAL A 65 7.62 -3.58 -12.33
C VAL A 65 7.42 -3.12 -10.90
N THR A 66 6.70 -2.01 -10.74
CA THR A 66 6.13 -1.58 -9.45
C THR A 66 4.61 -1.76 -9.48
N VAL A 67 4.01 -2.00 -8.32
CA VAL A 67 2.56 -2.01 -8.16
C VAL A 67 2.10 -0.70 -7.52
N ARG A 68 1.16 -0.01 -8.18
CA ARG A 68 0.63 1.26 -7.72
C ARG A 68 -0.88 1.18 -7.53
N ALA A 69 -1.40 2.00 -6.61
CA ALA A 69 -2.81 2.04 -6.27
C ALA A 69 -3.43 3.40 -6.56
N LYS A 70 -4.74 3.42 -6.84
CA LYS A 70 -5.55 4.63 -6.94
C LYS A 70 -6.95 4.36 -6.38
N THR A 71 -7.70 5.42 -6.09
CA THR A 71 -9.14 5.33 -5.82
C THR A 71 -9.45 4.41 -4.64
N VAL A 72 -8.68 4.52 -3.57
CA VAL A 72 -8.95 3.77 -2.33
C VAL A 72 -10.22 4.33 -1.70
N THR A 73 -11.21 3.47 -1.53
CA THR A 73 -12.52 3.75 -0.92
C THR A 73 -12.82 2.71 0.15
N ALA A 74 -13.90 2.90 0.90
CA ALA A 74 -14.41 1.88 1.81
C ALA A 74 -14.69 0.51 1.15
N ASN A 75 -14.97 0.48 -0.15
CA ASN A 75 -15.38 -0.73 -0.88
C ASN A 75 -14.23 -1.47 -1.56
N GLY A 76 -13.07 -0.83 -1.72
CA GLY A 76 -11.97 -1.37 -2.51
C GLY A 76 -11.04 -0.29 -3.05
N PHE A 77 -10.18 -0.70 -3.97
CA PHE A 77 -9.16 0.15 -4.59
C PHE A 77 -8.94 -0.24 -6.05
N ASP A 78 -8.31 0.63 -6.83
CA ASP A 78 -7.79 0.28 -8.15
C ASP A 78 -6.28 0.07 -8.06
N SER A 79 -5.74 -0.85 -8.85
CA SER A 79 -4.29 -1.05 -8.95
C SER A 79 -3.85 -1.36 -10.36
N ALA A 80 -2.58 -1.08 -10.64
CA ALA A 80 -1.91 -1.43 -11.89
C ALA A 80 -0.43 -1.77 -11.63
N LEU A 81 0.15 -2.59 -12.50
CA LEU A 81 1.59 -2.71 -12.60
C LEU A 81 2.10 -1.59 -13.50
N TYR A 82 3.29 -1.09 -13.21
CA TYR A 82 4.01 -0.12 -14.01
C TYR A 82 5.40 -0.66 -14.28
N GLU A 83 5.73 -0.81 -15.55
CA GLU A 83 7.11 -0.99 -16.00
C GLU A 83 7.86 0.35 -15.90
N GLN A 84 9.15 0.31 -16.28
CA GLN A 84 9.90 1.54 -16.52
C GLN A 84 9.24 2.38 -17.62
N GLU A 85 9.33 3.70 -17.50
CA GLU A 85 8.60 4.66 -18.33
C GLU A 85 8.88 4.53 -19.84
N SER A 86 10.10 4.13 -20.20
CA SER A 86 10.53 3.97 -21.59
C SER A 86 9.92 2.75 -22.29
N LEU A 87 9.33 1.81 -21.53
CA LEU A 87 8.85 0.55 -22.06
C LEU A 87 7.32 0.55 -22.18
N MET A 88 6.62 0.43 -21.05
CA MET A 88 5.15 0.48 -20.97
C MET A 88 4.41 -0.27 -22.11
N ASP A 89 4.92 -1.42 -22.53
CA ASP A 89 4.46 -2.15 -23.72
C ASP A 89 3.59 -3.38 -23.40
N GLY A 90 3.49 -3.73 -22.12
CA GLY A 90 2.60 -4.76 -21.60
C GLY A 90 3.33 -5.78 -20.76
N TYR A 91 2.66 -6.27 -19.72
CA TYR A 91 3.31 -7.14 -18.73
C TYR A 91 2.48 -8.39 -18.41
N VAL A 92 3.19 -9.47 -18.06
CA VAL A 92 2.57 -10.75 -17.68
C VAL A 92 1.87 -10.67 -16.32
N GLY A 93 1.17 -11.75 -15.92
CA GLY A 93 0.45 -11.77 -14.66
C GLY A 93 1.33 -12.01 -13.45
N GLU A 94 1.18 -11.18 -12.42
CA GLU A 94 1.84 -11.32 -11.12
C GLU A 94 0.81 -11.44 -9.99
N THR A 95 1.19 -12.12 -8.92
CA THR A 95 0.46 -12.09 -7.66
C THR A 95 0.85 -10.84 -6.89
N VAL A 96 -0.15 -10.06 -6.50
CA VAL A 96 -0.01 -8.91 -5.61
C VAL A 96 -0.64 -9.25 -4.28
N GLY A 97 0.12 -9.07 -3.20
CA GLY A 97 -0.40 -9.05 -1.84
C GLY A 97 -0.84 -7.66 -1.44
N TYR A 98 -1.92 -7.56 -0.67
CA TYR A 98 -2.37 -6.31 -0.09
C TYR A 98 -2.60 -6.44 1.42
N LEU A 99 -2.42 -5.31 2.10
CA LEU A 99 -2.82 -5.06 3.48
C LEU A 99 -3.65 -3.78 3.51
N ALA A 100 -4.90 -3.87 3.94
CA ALA A 100 -5.78 -2.75 4.17
C ALA A 100 -6.08 -2.60 5.66
N ILE A 101 -5.86 -1.40 6.20
CA ILE A 101 -6.03 -1.11 7.62
C ILE A 101 -7.06 0.01 7.75
N TYR A 102 -8.23 -0.31 8.28
CA TYR A 102 -9.17 0.70 8.73
C TYR A 102 -9.02 0.89 10.23
N GLN A 103 -8.71 2.13 10.61
CA GLN A 103 -8.58 2.51 12.01
C GLN A 103 -9.41 3.79 12.24
N PRO A 104 -10.44 3.75 13.09
CA PRO A 104 -11.28 4.90 13.38
C PRO A 104 -10.62 5.89 14.37
N VAL A 105 -9.46 5.54 14.93
CA VAL A 105 -8.68 6.34 15.89
C VAL A 105 -7.25 6.49 15.37
N GLU A 106 -6.54 7.55 15.76
CA GLU A 106 -5.23 7.90 15.17
C GLU A 106 -4.10 6.91 15.57
N GLU A 107 -4.19 6.32 16.76
CA GLU A 107 -3.19 5.39 17.29
C GLU A 107 -3.84 4.11 17.84
N GLY A 108 -3.12 3.00 17.73
CA GLY A 108 -3.58 1.69 18.16
C GLY A 108 -2.41 0.85 18.67
N THR A 109 -2.72 -0.32 19.23
CA THR A 109 -1.70 -1.27 19.68
C THR A 109 -1.87 -2.61 18.99
N ALA A 110 -0.76 -3.19 18.53
CA ALA A 110 -0.69 -4.53 17.96
C ALA A 110 0.20 -5.41 18.86
N ALA A 111 -0.20 -6.67 19.06
CA ALA A 111 0.64 -7.65 19.74
C ALA A 111 1.65 -8.26 18.75
N ILE A 112 2.93 -7.89 18.86
CA ILE A 112 4.02 -8.40 18.03
C ILE A 112 4.98 -9.17 18.93
N ASN A 113 5.21 -10.45 18.62
CA ASN A 113 6.05 -11.34 19.44
C ASN A 113 5.67 -11.36 20.94
N GLY A 114 4.39 -11.20 21.24
CA GLY A 114 3.87 -11.15 22.62
C GLY A 114 4.05 -9.80 23.32
N GLN A 115 4.63 -8.79 22.67
CA GLN A 115 4.75 -7.43 23.18
C GLN A 115 3.70 -6.51 22.56
N SER A 116 3.18 -5.57 23.35
CA SER A 116 2.30 -4.51 22.83
C SER A 116 3.15 -3.45 22.14
N VAL A 117 2.91 -3.23 20.86
CA VAL A 117 3.62 -2.25 20.03
C VAL A 117 2.61 -1.24 19.50
N SER A 118 2.88 0.05 19.69
CA SER A 118 2.05 1.10 19.12
C SER A 118 2.19 1.13 17.61
N TYR A 119 1.07 1.37 16.93
CA TYR A 119 1.05 1.66 15.52
C TYR A 119 0.11 2.84 15.23
N ALA A 120 0.38 3.55 14.16
CA ALA A 120 -0.45 4.62 13.64
C ALA A 120 -0.58 4.47 12.13
N VAL A 121 -1.74 4.82 11.59
CA VAL A 121 -1.95 4.94 10.14
C VAL A 121 -2.35 6.37 9.81
N SER A 122 -1.73 6.91 8.77
CA SER A 122 -2.00 8.27 8.32
C SER A 122 -1.91 8.40 6.81
N GLN A 123 -2.33 9.55 6.27
CA GLN A 123 -2.13 9.89 4.87
C GLN A 123 -1.35 11.18 4.77
N GLN A 124 -0.39 11.23 3.86
CA GLN A 124 0.45 12.39 3.64
C GLN A 124 0.52 12.75 2.17
N HIS A 125 0.46 14.05 1.88
CA HIS A 125 0.71 14.55 0.53
C HIS A 125 2.22 14.71 0.31
N VAL A 126 2.75 14.07 -0.73
CA VAL A 126 4.19 13.96 -0.99
C VAL A 126 4.51 14.23 -2.46
N ASN A 127 5.66 14.85 -2.72
CA ASN A 127 6.20 15.11 -4.06
C ASN A 127 7.71 14.78 -4.07
N HIS A 128 8.46 15.29 -5.05
CA HIS A 128 9.93 15.13 -5.14
C HIS A 128 10.75 15.75 -3.99
N GLN A 129 10.12 16.51 -3.10
CA GLN A 129 10.77 17.08 -1.92
C GLN A 129 10.64 16.13 -0.73
N TRP A 130 11.68 16.08 0.10
CA TRP A 130 11.65 15.31 1.34
C TRP A 130 10.63 15.91 2.31
N ILE A 131 9.67 15.09 2.74
CA ILE A 131 8.66 15.44 3.73
C ILE A 131 8.86 14.60 4.98
N ALA A 132 8.90 15.26 6.13
CA ALA A 132 9.02 14.60 7.43
C ALA A 132 7.72 13.86 7.79
N VAL A 133 7.88 12.68 8.36
CA VAL A 133 6.85 11.83 8.99
C VAL A 133 7.40 11.39 10.36
N ALA A 134 6.63 10.70 11.20
CA ALA A 134 7.07 10.49 12.59
C ALA A 134 8.36 9.66 12.66
N ASN A 135 8.48 8.65 11.79
CA ASN A 135 9.63 7.72 11.75
C ASN A 135 10.56 7.96 10.53
N GLY A 136 10.74 9.21 10.09
CA GLY A 136 11.76 9.57 9.10
C GLY A 136 11.29 10.59 8.07
N MET A 137 11.77 10.45 6.83
CA MET A 137 11.34 11.29 5.72
C MET A 137 10.97 10.45 4.49
N VAL A 138 9.99 10.92 3.72
CA VAL A 138 9.54 10.30 2.48
C VAL A 138 9.54 11.30 1.32
N ARG A 139 9.77 10.80 0.10
CA ARG A 139 9.51 11.52 -1.15
C ARG A 139 9.07 10.56 -2.25
N THR A 140 8.37 11.06 -3.26
CA THR A 140 8.22 10.36 -4.53
C THR A 140 9.38 10.77 -5.45
N GLU A 141 9.87 9.84 -6.26
CA GLU A 141 10.94 10.10 -7.23
C GLU A 141 10.51 9.48 -8.55
N GLU A 142 10.44 10.31 -9.57
CA GLU A 142 10.14 9.86 -10.93
C GLU A 142 11.20 8.89 -11.46
N GLU A 143 10.73 7.93 -12.24
CA GLU A 143 11.56 6.94 -12.92
C GLU A 143 12.26 7.59 -14.13
N GLN A 144 13.50 7.19 -14.43
CA GLN A 144 14.39 7.94 -15.32
C GLN A 144 14.75 7.17 -16.61
N SER A 145 13.99 6.14 -16.98
CA SER A 145 14.33 5.35 -18.17
C SER A 145 14.02 6.08 -19.47
N ARG A 146 13.04 7.01 -19.46
CA ARG A 146 12.69 7.82 -20.63
C ARG A 146 13.52 9.10 -20.71
N ASP A 147 13.73 9.76 -19.58
CA ASP A 147 14.56 10.96 -19.49
C ASP A 147 15.21 11.13 -18.09
N ARG A 148 15.83 12.29 -17.83
CA ARG A 148 16.59 12.53 -16.58
C ARG A 148 15.76 13.23 -15.51
N GLU A 149 14.50 13.53 -15.76
CA GLU A 149 13.64 14.23 -14.81
C GLU A 149 13.46 13.38 -13.54
N THR A 150 13.34 14.06 -12.39
CA THR A 150 13.04 13.40 -11.10
C THR A 150 11.91 14.13 -10.37
N VAL A 151 11.29 15.09 -11.04
CA VAL A 151 10.39 16.08 -10.48
C VAL A 151 8.98 15.53 -10.59
N HIS A 152 8.54 14.86 -9.53
CA HIS A 152 7.17 14.40 -9.47
C HIS A 152 6.23 15.44 -8.88
N THR A 153 4.99 15.46 -9.38
CA THR A 153 3.90 16.21 -8.78
C THR A 153 3.47 15.63 -7.43
N ARG A 154 2.54 16.31 -6.76
CA ARG A 154 2.03 15.89 -5.45
C ARG A 154 1.11 14.67 -5.61
N GLU A 155 1.39 13.65 -4.82
CA GLU A 155 0.62 12.42 -4.64
C GLU A 155 0.22 12.24 -3.18
N THR A 156 -0.65 11.27 -2.91
CA THR A 156 -1.11 10.91 -1.56
C THR A 156 -0.55 9.54 -1.21
N LEU A 157 0.20 9.47 -0.12
CA LEU A 157 0.68 8.21 0.44
C LEU A 157 -0.23 7.75 1.58
N SER A 158 -0.41 6.45 1.73
CA SER A 158 -0.74 5.83 3.02
C SER A 158 0.56 5.57 3.77
N LEU A 159 0.58 5.85 5.06
CA LEU A 159 1.69 5.58 5.98
C LEU A 159 1.21 4.62 7.07
N LEU A 160 2.06 3.64 7.42
CA LEU A 160 1.91 2.80 8.60
C LEU A 160 3.19 2.90 9.40
N GLU A 161 3.08 3.46 10.59
CA GLU A 161 4.15 3.51 11.58
C GLU A 161 3.88 2.42 12.60
N ILE A 162 4.87 1.58 12.89
CA ILE A 162 4.72 0.49 13.86
C ILE A 162 6.02 0.32 14.64
N GLY A 163 5.98 0.71 15.92
CA GLY A 163 7.21 0.97 16.68
C GLY A 163 8.07 2.01 15.97
N GLN A 164 9.31 1.64 15.60
CA GLN A 164 10.26 2.50 14.86
C GLN A 164 10.23 2.25 13.34
N LEU A 165 9.37 1.37 12.85
CA LEU A 165 9.29 1.04 11.44
C LEU A 165 8.31 1.99 10.74
N LEU A 166 8.59 2.24 9.46
CA LEU A 166 7.76 3.01 8.56
C LEU A 166 7.50 2.19 7.30
N PHE A 167 6.23 2.04 6.95
CA PHE A 167 5.77 1.57 5.66
C PHE A 167 5.01 2.69 4.97
N ALA A 168 5.15 2.77 3.66
CA ALA A 168 4.47 3.78 2.88
C ALA A 168 4.10 3.22 1.49
N GLN A 169 2.96 3.69 0.99
CA GLN A 169 2.41 3.27 -0.30
C GLN A 169 1.75 4.48 -0.96
N ASP A 170 2.12 4.75 -2.21
CA ASP A 170 1.37 5.68 -3.03
C ASP A 170 -0.01 5.10 -3.37
N ILE A 171 -1.04 5.86 -3.02
CA ILE A 171 -2.46 5.50 -3.21
C ILE A 171 -3.18 6.48 -4.14
N SER A 172 -2.40 7.26 -4.88
CA SER A 172 -2.88 8.15 -5.92
C SER A 172 -2.07 7.93 -7.20
N LEU A 173 -2.57 8.41 -8.33
CA LEU A 173 -1.80 8.44 -9.58
C LEU A 173 -2.12 9.78 -10.21
N ILE A 174 -1.41 10.81 -9.77
CA ILE A 174 -1.64 12.19 -10.18
C ILE A 174 -0.60 12.59 -11.22
N GLY A 175 0.67 12.24 -11.01
CA GLY A 175 1.66 12.33 -12.07
C GLY A 175 1.50 11.14 -13.02
N GLY A 176 1.66 11.39 -14.33
CA GLY A 176 1.50 10.37 -15.36
C GLY A 176 2.60 9.31 -15.28
N ASP A 177 3.76 9.70 -14.77
CA ASP A 177 4.99 8.94 -14.89
C ASP A 177 5.13 7.92 -13.75
N PRO A 178 5.78 6.77 -14.02
CA PRO A 178 6.15 5.83 -12.98
C PRO A 178 7.03 6.51 -11.93
N ILE A 179 6.81 6.14 -10.67
CA ILE A 179 7.60 6.64 -9.54
C ILE A 179 8.08 5.51 -8.66
N ALA A 180 9.18 5.77 -7.98
CA ALA A 180 9.61 5.05 -6.82
C ALA A 180 9.36 5.89 -5.56
N LEU A 181 8.91 5.22 -4.50
CA LEU A 181 8.92 5.81 -3.17
C LEU A 181 10.35 5.75 -2.61
N ARG A 182 10.81 6.86 -2.02
CA ARG A 182 12.11 6.93 -1.31
C ARG A 182 11.88 7.27 0.16
N GLN A 183 12.65 6.63 1.03
CA GLN A 183 12.64 6.89 2.47
C GLN A 183 14.06 7.04 3.01
N LYS A 184 14.22 7.83 4.06
CA LYS A 184 15.45 7.86 4.87
C LYS A 184 15.10 8.11 6.36
N PRO A 185 15.91 7.62 7.30
CA PRO A 185 15.76 7.91 8.73
C PRO A 185 15.82 9.41 9.02
#